data_AF-A0A917FY98-F1
#
_entry.id   AF-A0A917FY98-F1
#
_cell.length_a   1.000
_cell.length_b   1.000
_cell.length_c   1.000
_cell.angle_alpha   90.00
_cell.angle_beta   90.00
_cell.angle_gamma   90.00
#
_symmetry.space_group_name_H-M   'P 1'
#
loop_
_entity.id
_entity.type
_entity.pdbx_description
1 polymer ?
#
loop_
_entity_poly.entity_id
_entity_poly.type
_entity_poly.pdbx_seq_one_letter_code
_entity_poly.pdbx_strand_id
1 'polypeptide(L)'
;MGKKLQRGALLALLGEPLYKTTNIEDAYSYIVQVKDEEFNDWIFTAYEGPSGPAIGYKGEEDEGVEQAAHALLDELARVIPGDFEEILICEDLGNTITYGCKDGVCYYNEEIGDALFEESSELGEEL
;
A
#
# COMPACT_ATOMS: atom_id res chain seq x y z
N MET A 1 13.55 11.93 6.58
CA MET A 1 12.96 10.63 6.20
C MET A 1 11.47 10.88 6.01
N GLY A 2 10.91 10.67 4.81
CA GLY A 2 9.48 10.91 4.56
C GLY A 2 8.60 9.90 5.30
N LYS A 3 7.44 10.34 5.82
CA LYS A 3 6.44 9.45 6.44
C LYS A 3 5.86 8.56 5.34
N LYS A 4 5.84 7.24 5.56
CA LYS A 4 5.31 6.27 4.59
C LYS A 4 3.99 5.71 5.10
N LEU A 5 3.05 5.50 4.19
CA LEU A 5 1.83 4.78 4.45
C LEU A 5 2.17 3.32 4.83
N GLN A 6 1.53 2.80 5.88
CA GLN A 6 1.72 1.43 6.35
C GLN A 6 0.36 0.77 6.55
N ARG A 7 0.15 -0.39 5.92
CA ARG A 7 -1.11 -1.14 6.04
C ARG A 7 -1.45 -1.50 7.48
N GLY A 8 -0.47 -1.84 8.31
CA GLY A 8 -0.71 -2.14 9.73
C GLY A 8 -1.21 -0.93 10.52
N ALA A 9 -0.77 0.29 10.21
CA ALA A 9 -1.28 1.51 10.84
C ALA A 9 -2.73 1.80 10.41
N LEU A 10 -3.05 1.59 9.13
CA LEU A 10 -4.42 1.67 8.61
C LEU A 10 -5.33 0.65 9.32
N LEU A 11 -4.89 -0.60 9.44
CA LEU A 11 -5.64 -1.65 10.14
C LEU A 11 -5.89 -1.31 11.60
N ALA A 12 -4.87 -0.82 12.31
CA ALA A 12 -4.99 -0.44 13.72
C ALA A 12 -5.94 0.74 13.95
N LEU A 13 -5.98 1.72 13.03
CA LEU A 13 -6.78 2.94 13.19
C LEU A 13 -8.19 2.81 12.60
N LEU A 14 -8.32 2.15 11.46
CA LEU A 14 -9.54 2.14 10.63
C LEU A 14 -10.19 0.75 10.54
N GLY A 15 -9.54 -0.32 10.99
CA GLY A 15 -10.01 -1.69 10.82
C GLY A 15 -9.72 -2.25 9.43
N GLU A 16 -10.48 -3.25 8.99
CA GLU A 16 -10.29 -3.90 7.69
C GLU A 16 -10.54 -2.95 6.50
N PRO A 17 -9.85 -3.15 5.35
CA PRO A 17 -10.08 -2.37 4.14
C PRO A 17 -11.47 -2.62 3.56
N LEU A 18 -11.89 -1.74 2.64
CA LEU A 18 -13.10 -1.92 1.84
C LEU A 18 -13.07 -3.26 1.08
N TYR A 19 -11.91 -3.58 0.54
CA TYR A 19 -11.60 -4.89 -0.03
C TYR A 19 -10.10 -5.17 0.07
N LYS A 20 -9.75 -6.44 -0.11
CA LYS A 20 -8.38 -6.91 -0.32
C LYS A 20 -8.34 -8.01 -1.37
N THR A 21 -7.22 -8.11 -2.07
CA THR A 21 -6.96 -9.16 -3.05
C THR A 21 -5.55 -9.70 -2.87
N THR A 22 -5.24 -10.81 -3.55
CA THR A 22 -3.88 -11.34 -3.65
C THR A 22 -3.13 -10.77 -4.85
N ASN A 23 -3.73 -9.90 -5.66
CA ASN A 23 -3.08 -9.29 -6.81
C ASN A 23 -2.24 -8.09 -6.34
N ILE A 24 -0.94 -8.09 -6.62
CA ILE A 24 -0.04 -6.98 -6.28
C ILE A 24 -0.46 -5.64 -6.90
N GLU A 25 -1.16 -5.69 -8.05
CA GLU A 25 -1.64 -4.49 -8.74
C GLU A 25 -2.83 -3.82 -8.02
N ASP A 26 -3.53 -4.55 -7.14
CA ASP A 26 -4.73 -4.09 -6.43
C ASP A 26 -4.89 -4.80 -5.07
N ALA A 27 -3.89 -4.68 -4.20
CA ALA A 27 -3.79 -5.50 -3.00
C ALA A 27 -4.87 -5.15 -1.96
N TYR A 28 -5.19 -3.87 -1.78
CA TYR A 28 -6.26 -3.40 -0.90
C TYR A 28 -6.69 -1.97 -1.22
N SER A 29 -7.84 -1.57 -0.68
CA SER A 29 -8.29 -0.17 -0.72
C SER A 29 -9.11 0.23 0.51
N TYR A 30 -8.90 1.46 0.99
CA TYR A 30 -9.71 2.14 1.99
C TYR A 30 -10.30 3.42 1.39
N ILE A 31 -11.48 3.81 1.86
CA ILE A 31 -12.01 5.17 1.68
C ILE A 31 -11.87 5.88 3.02
N VAL A 32 -11.10 6.96 3.06
CA VAL A 32 -10.77 7.70 4.29
C VAL A 32 -11.30 9.11 4.17
N GLN A 33 -12.16 9.52 5.11
CA GLN A 33 -12.61 10.90 5.23
C GLN A 33 -11.77 11.62 6.28
N VAL A 34 -11.12 12.70 5.88
CA VAL A 34 -10.40 13.63 6.77
C VAL A 34 -11.25 14.88 6.92
N LYS A 35 -11.40 15.37 8.15
CA LYS A 35 -12.16 16.58 8.47
C LYS A 35 -11.34 17.52 9.33
N ASP A 36 -11.49 18.82 9.12
CA ASP A 36 -10.94 19.84 10.01
C ASP A 36 -11.99 20.38 11.00
N GLU A 37 -11.57 21.33 11.83
CA GLU A 37 -12.44 22.01 12.81
C GLU A 37 -13.47 22.95 12.17
N GLU A 38 -13.25 23.36 10.92
CA GLU A 38 -14.13 24.24 10.13
C GLU A 38 -15.18 23.44 9.32
N PHE A 39 -15.21 22.12 9.50
CA PHE A 39 -16.08 21.17 8.78
C PHE A 39 -15.80 21.04 7.29
N ASN A 40 -14.61 21.42 6.82
CA ASN A 40 -14.13 21.00 5.51
C ASN A 40 -13.89 19.49 5.54
N ASP A 41 -14.19 18.81 4.44
CA ASP A 41 -14.00 17.38 4.33
C ASP A 41 -13.33 16.96 3.03
N TRP A 42 -12.31 16.10 3.16
CA TRP A 42 -11.55 15.54 2.07
C TRP A 42 -11.70 14.02 2.09
N ILE A 43 -12.02 13.44 0.93
CA ILE A 43 -12.17 12.00 0.77
C ILE A 43 -10.97 11.47 0.00
N PHE A 44 -10.14 10.69 0.69
CA PHE A 44 -8.97 10.03 0.12
C PHE A 44 -9.23 8.54 -0.10
N THR A 45 -8.47 7.96 -1.02
CA THR A 45 -8.31 6.52 -1.14
C THR A 45 -6.92 6.16 -0.61
N ALA A 46 -6.83 5.26 0.37
CA ALA A 46 -5.54 4.66 0.76
C ALA A 46 -5.49 3.25 0.19
N TYR A 47 -4.55 2.98 -0.71
CA TYR A 47 -4.52 1.75 -1.49
C TYR A 47 -3.08 1.24 -1.66
N GLU A 48 -2.93 0.02 -2.16
CA GLU A 48 -1.63 -0.53 -2.56
C GLU A 48 -1.74 -1.13 -3.96
N GLY A 49 -0.88 -0.62 -4.84
CA GLY A 49 -0.69 -1.14 -6.20
C GLY A 49 0.78 -1.52 -6.42
N PRO A 50 1.25 -1.60 -7.67
CA PRO A 50 2.56 -2.20 -8.01
C PRO A 50 3.76 -1.47 -7.40
N SER A 51 3.65 -0.17 -7.15
CA SER A 51 4.71 0.64 -6.53
C SER A 51 4.62 0.69 -4.99
N GLY A 52 3.68 -0.06 -4.41
CA GLY A 52 3.40 -0.13 -2.99
C GLY A 52 2.26 0.80 -2.54
N PRO A 53 2.15 1.01 -1.21
CA PRO A 53 1.07 1.81 -0.61
C PRO A 53 1.10 3.29 -1.01
N ALA A 54 -0.06 3.83 -1.35
CA ALA A 54 -0.26 5.24 -1.73
C ALA A 54 -1.56 5.82 -1.14
N ILE A 55 -1.62 7.15 -1.08
CA ILE A 55 -2.83 7.93 -0.83
C ILE A 55 -3.19 8.64 -2.13
N GLY A 56 -4.39 8.39 -2.64
CA GLY A 56 -4.96 9.07 -3.78
C GLY A 56 -6.06 10.03 -3.36
N TYR A 57 -6.23 11.10 -4.14
CA TYR A 57 -7.34 12.03 -4.03
C TYR A 57 -8.00 12.19 -5.40
N LYS A 58 -9.33 12.24 -5.43
CA LYS A 58 -10.08 12.44 -6.68
C LYS A 58 -10.80 13.78 -6.63
N GLY A 59 -10.06 14.84 -6.96
CA GLY A 59 -10.53 16.22 -7.00
C GLY A 59 -9.45 17.16 -7.52
N GLU A 60 -9.71 18.46 -7.47
CA GLU A 60 -8.66 19.46 -7.72
C GLU A 60 -7.69 19.48 -6.53
N GLU A 61 -6.39 19.41 -6.81
CA GLU A 61 -5.36 19.52 -5.79
C GLU A 61 -5.19 20.98 -5.38
N ASP A 62 -5.30 21.25 -4.08
CA ASP A 62 -5.04 22.54 -3.47
C ASP A 62 -4.29 22.35 -2.15
N GLU A 63 -3.95 23.47 -1.50
CA GLU A 63 -3.21 23.46 -0.24
C GLU A 63 -3.96 22.71 0.88
N GLY A 64 -5.30 22.76 0.89
CA GLY A 64 -6.11 22.06 1.88
C GLY A 64 -6.03 20.54 1.69
N VAL A 65 -6.04 20.05 0.45
CA VAL A 65 -5.84 18.63 0.13
C VAL A 65 -4.46 18.16 0.61
N GLU A 66 -3.41 18.92 0.33
CA GLU A 66 -2.05 18.57 0.77
C GLU A 66 -1.93 18.55 2.30
N GLN A 67 -2.51 19.54 2.98
CA GLN A 67 -2.52 19.61 4.44
C GLN A 67 -3.31 18.44 5.05
N ALA A 68 -4.46 18.09 4.50
CA ALA A 68 -5.28 16.98 4.95
C ALA A 68 -4.59 15.62 4.73
N ALA A 69 -3.91 15.44 3.59
CA ALA A 69 -3.12 14.23 3.31
C ALA A 69 -1.94 14.11 4.29
N HIS A 70 -1.23 15.21 4.57
CA HIS A 70 -0.17 15.22 5.58
C HIS A 70 -0.71 14.93 6.98
N ALA A 71 -1.85 15.50 7.38
CA ALA A 71 -2.49 15.21 8.66
C ALA A 71 -2.82 13.72 8.81
N LEU A 72 -3.36 13.09 7.75
CA LEU A 72 -3.61 11.65 7.74
C LEU A 72 -2.31 10.84 7.92
N LEU A 73 -1.25 11.17 7.19
CA LEU A 73 0.06 10.51 7.35
C LEU A 73 0.66 10.72 8.74
N ASP A 74 0.43 11.88 9.35
CA ASP A 74 0.87 12.23 10.69
C ASP A 74 0.18 11.39 11.76
N GLU A 75 -1.13 11.17 11.61
CA GLU A 75 -1.89 10.28 12.50
C GLU A 75 -1.43 8.83 12.35
N LEU A 76 -1.31 8.33 11.12
CA LEU A 76 -0.86 6.96 10.86
C LEU A 76 0.55 6.70 11.40
N ALA A 77 1.44 7.69 11.34
CA ALA A 77 2.81 7.57 11.86
C ALA A 77 2.89 7.48 13.40
N ARG A 78 1.83 7.84 14.13
CA ARG A 78 1.78 7.77 15.61
C ARG A 78 1.24 6.44 16.12
N VAL A 79 0.62 5.65 15.24
CA VAL A 79 -0.03 4.40 15.59
C VAL A 79 0.98 3.26 15.59
N ILE A 80 0.90 2.39 16.60
CA ILE A 80 1.62 1.10 16.57
C ILE A 80 0.90 0.22 15.54
N PRO A 81 1.59 -0.26 14.48
CA PRO A 81 0.95 -1.07 13.45
C PRO A 81 0.28 -2.32 14.03
N GLY A 82 -0.96 -2.58 13.60
CA GLY A 82 -1.69 -3.79 13.95
C GLY A 82 -1.08 -5.02 13.27
N ASP A 83 -1.28 -6.18 13.90
CA ASP A 83 -0.77 -7.45 13.39
C ASP A 83 -1.53 -7.89 12.13
N PHE A 84 -0.78 -8.24 11.08
CA PHE A 84 -1.33 -8.86 9.87
C PHE A 84 -0.25 -9.60 9.08
N GLU A 85 -0.68 -10.49 8.20
CA GLU A 85 0.16 -11.16 7.20
C GLU A 85 -0.64 -11.34 5.92
N GLU A 86 -0.03 -11.01 4.78
CA GLU A 86 -0.65 -11.08 3.46
C GLU A 86 0.33 -11.63 2.44
N ILE A 87 -0.22 -12.36 1.47
CA ILE A 87 0.52 -12.97 0.38
C ILE A 87 -0.01 -12.38 -0.92
N LEU A 88 0.84 -11.65 -1.64
CA LEU A 88 0.54 -11.05 -2.94
C LEU A 88 1.27 -11.80 -4.05
N ILE A 89 0.66 -11.80 -5.23
CA ILE A 89 1.15 -12.48 -6.42
C ILE A 89 1.26 -11.43 -7.52
N CYS A 90 2.44 -11.36 -8.14
CA CYS A 90 2.65 -10.68 -9.41
C CYS A 90 2.37 -11.68 -10.53
N GLU A 91 1.22 -11.56 -11.20
CA GLU A 91 0.82 -12.51 -12.24
C GLU A 91 1.77 -12.50 -13.45
N ASP A 92 2.38 -11.35 -13.76
CA ASP A 92 3.27 -11.19 -14.90
C ASP A 92 4.61 -11.91 -14.72
N LEU A 93 5.20 -11.83 -13.51
CA LEU A 93 6.52 -12.39 -13.21
C LEU A 93 6.45 -13.71 -12.43
N GLY A 94 5.27 -14.07 -11.92
CA GLY A 94 5.08 -15.19 -11.00
C GLY A 94 5.67 -14.95 -9.61
N ASN A 95 6.11 -13.73 -9.28
CA ASN A 95 6.69 -13.41 -7.97
C ASN A 95 5.62 -13.53 -6.88
N THR A 96 6.01 -14.06 -5.73
CA THR A 96 5.18 -14.10 -4.52
C THR A 96 5.78 -13.21 -3.45
N ILE A 97 4.99 -12.27 -2.94
CA ILE A 97 5.39 -11.38 -1.84
C ILE A 97 4.65 -11.82 -0.59
N THR A 98 5.37 -12.04 0.50
CA THR A 98 4.81 -12.21 1.84
C THR A 98 5.22 -11.03 2.70
N TYR A 99 4.25 -10.30 3.24
CA TYR A 99 4.53 -9.13 4.08
C TYR A 99 3.50 -8.99 5.19
N GLY A 100 3.88 -8.27 6.24
CA GLY A 100 3.05 -8.17 7.42
C GLY A 100 3.63 -7.26 8.48
N CYS A 101 2.92 -7.16 9.60
CA CYS A 101 3.47 -6.62 10.83
C CYS A 101 3.14 -7.57 11.98
N LYS A 102 4.08 -7.70 12.92
CA LYS A 102 3.92 -8.49 14.13
C LYS A 102 4.51 -7.75 15.32
N ASP A 103 3.70 -7.54 16.36
CA ASP A 103 4.08 -6.82 17.58
C ASP A 103 4.67 -5.43 17.26
N GLY A 104 4.07 -4.74 16.29
CA GLY A 104 4.48 -3.41 15.83
C GLY A 104 5.72 -3.38 14.92
N VAL A 105 6.29 -4.54 14.56
CA VAL A 105 7.44 -4.65 13.65
C VAL A 105 7.00 -5.22 12.30
N CYS A 106 7.22 -4.47 11.22
CA CYS A 106 6.82 -4.87 9.88
C CYS A 106 7.93 -5.60 9.12
N TYR A 107 7.55 -6.58 8.32
CA TYR A 107 8.43 -7.43 7.53
C TYR A 107 7.93 -7.56 6.09
N TYR A 108 8.86 -7.86 5.18
CA TYR A 108 8.63 -8.05 3.75
C TYR A 108 9.59 -9.12 3.25
N ASN A 109 9.07 -10.06 2.46
CA ASN A 109 9.84 -11.07 1.75
C ASN A 109 9.27 -11.23 0.34
N GLU A 110 10.15 -11.40 -0.64
CA GLU A 110 9.79 -11.61 -2.04
C GLU A 110 10.49 -12.86 -2.55
N GLU A 111 9.70 -13.77 -3.11
CA GLU A 111 10.15 -14.96 -3.81
C GLU A 111 9.99 -14.70 -5.31
N ILE A 112 11.09 -14.78 -6.04
CA ILE A 112 11.13 -14.52 -7.48
C ILE A 112 10.54 -15.72 -8.21
N GLY A 113 9.59 -15.46 -9.12
CA GLY A 113 8.97 -16.48 -9.94
C GLY A 113 9.86 -16.96 -11.10
N ASP A 114 9.48 -18.08 -11.70
CA ASP A 114 10.27 -18.75 -12.74
C ASP A 114 10.27 -18.01 -14.09
N ALA A 115 9.34 -17.07 -14.32
CA ALA A 115 9.17 -16.37 -15.59
C ALA A 115 10.41 -15.57 -16.02
N LEU A 116 11.20 -15.10 -15.05
CA LEU A 116 12.46 -14.38 -15.32
C LEU A 116 13.59 -15.28 -15.83
N PHE A 117 13.47 -16.61 -15.71
CA PHE A 117 14.46 -17.55 -16.24
C PHE A 117 14.19 -17.92 -17.71
N GLU A 118 12.94 -17.85 -18.17
CA GLU A 118 12.58 -18.22 -19.55
C GLU A 118 13.03 -17.16 -20.58
N GLU A 119 12.86 -15.86 -20.30
CA GLU A 119 13.35 -14.78 -21.19
C GLU A 119 14.88 -14.77 -21.36
N SER A 120 15.62 -15.28 -20.37
CA SER A 120 17.09 -15.38 -20.46
C SER A 120 17.56 -16.48 -21.42
N SER A 121 16.70 -17.46 -21.73
CA SER A 121 17.03 -18.59 -22.59
C SER A 121 16.83 -18.31 -24.08
N GLU A 122 15.93 -17.39 -24.45
CA GLU A 122 15.67 -17.03 -25.85
C GLU A 122 16.71 -16.06 -26.44
N LEU A 123 17.44 -15.32 -25.60
CA LEU A 123 18.54 -14.44 -26.03
C LEU A 123 19.90 -15.17 -26.16
N GLY A 124 19.94 -16.47 -25.90
CA GLY A 124 21.16 -17.29 -25.92
C GLY A 124 21.49 -17.95 -27.27
N GLU A 125 20.62 -17.85 -28.29
CA GLU A 125 20.82 -18.55 -29.58
C GLU A 125 21.33 -17.68 -30.74
N GLU A 126 21.66 -16.41 -30.53
CA GLU A 126 22.32 -15.55 -31.54
C GLU A 126 23.72 -15.08 -31.11
N LEU A 127 24.68 -16.02 -30.96
CA LEU A 127 26.13 -15.74 -31.08
C LEU A 127 26.91 -16.88 -31.73
#